data_AF-A0A7Y8UZ03-F1
#
_entry.id   AF-A0A7Y8UZ03-F1
#
_cell.length_a   1.000
_cell.length_b   1.000
_cell.length_c   1.000
_cell.angle_alpha   90.00
_cell.angle_beta   90.00
_cell.angle_gamma   90.00
#
_symmetry.space_group_name_H-M   'P 1'
#
loop_
_entity.id
_entity.type
_entity.pdbx_description
1 polymer ?
#
loop_
_entity_poly.entity_id
_entity_poly.type
_entity_poly.pdbx_seq_one_letter_code
_entity_poly.pdbx_strand_id
1 'polypeptide(L)'
;MSAETDTSQALAQALEDSRAQTRDAEKRIQDALEKVRRLEKSQAAQMINLKYELSKEILEQANAPITRATQALTLILSIVVIGGSLLTYFVSNNLQTTFESHMKQRVESWLSLENESSIVNRTLDTYRTRALLDSYMIQLARRKARGESMVNLDFRKGDESRLLSIIEAKDSQTSDFLDALKLLSVARGGWVFGARNDTVSLRLRALFRDAEFDNNRKLYILEIMDRDEGLVPIAASILQNSGQPQPFKFQAFKMLREARQDSEEGALAHRYALEQLAADQEPDRTLEAVKYLADVDPFNPVLTAFLQQLETQPRASRIEMRAAVAAGWIGLLPHPTLQSMADLDKANPPADRAKLRQLIAENLSLAMRDGLGIGVIDNISGKPGLSMQFTHTSGTINHIDFPLERLFTDTQLLSVLFDLEQPDHLVSFARLFNTVNRDERVTSLRLSVPAGAFDTVQRQALGEQVEVQLRVSPEGALHYRWTDNNGDVHQQAQLSTFKPSAIKVMFDREYLIYKAPYDTWMF
;
A
#
# COMPACT_ATOMS: atom_id res chain seq x y z
N MET A 1 19.27 -72.08 -12.17
CA MET A 1 17.82 -71.85 -12.13
C MET A 1 17.28 -71.52 -10.72
N SER A 2 18.12 -71.14 -9.75
CA SER A 2 17.66 -70.82 -8.38
C SER A 2 17.86 -69.35 -7.97
N ALA A 3 18.35 -68.48 -8.88
CA ALA A 3 18.64 -67.06 -8.61
C ALA A 3 17.62 -66.08 -9.23
N GLU A 4 16.81 -66.53 -10.20
CA GLU A 4 15.74 -65.72 -10.81
C GLU A 4 14.43 -65.78 -9.99
N THR A 5 14.25 -66.82 -9.18
CA THR A 5 13.07 -66.97 -8.32
C THR A 5 13.13 -66.05 -7.08
N ASP A 6 14.34 -65.83 -6.52
CA ASP A 6 14.55 -64.96 -5.36
C ASP A 6 14.38 -63.47 -5.69
N THR A 7 14.77 -63.04 -6.90
CA THR A 7 14.61 -61.64 -7.34
C THR A 7 13.16 -61.31 -7.70
N SER A 8 12.42 -62.27 -8.28
CA SER A 8 10.98 -62.14 -8.52
C SER A 8 10.16 -62.08 -7.23
N GLN A 9 10.52 -62.90 -6.22
CA GLN A 9 9.89 -62.83 -4.90
C GLN A 9 10.23 -61.53 -4.17
N ALA A 10 11.48 -61.07 -4.20
CA ALA A 10 11.87 -59.80 -3.60
C ALA A 10 11.17 -58.59 -4.23
N LEU A 11 10.98 -58.60 -5.56
CA LEU A 11 10.26 -57.54 -6.27
C LEU A 11 8.76 -57.57 -5.94
N ALA A 12 8.16 -58.76 -5.83
CA ALA A 12 6.76 -58.92 -5.42
C ALA A 12 6.55 -58.43 -3.97
N GLN A 13 7.48 -58.75 -3.07
CA GLN A 13 7.49 -58.28 -1.69
C GLN A 13 7.61 -56.75 -1.61
N ALA A 14 8.54 -56.16 -2.37
CA ALA A 14 8.73 -54.71 -2.43
C ALA A 14 7.50 -53.97 -3.01
N LEU A 15 6.79 -54.60 -3.95
CA LEU A 15 5.56 -54.04 -4.52
C LEU A 15 4.36 -54.16 -3.56
N GLU A 16 4.29 -55.24 -2.78
CA GLU A 16 3.32 -55.38 -1.68
C GLU A 16 3.61 -54.38 -0.55
N ASP A 17 4.87 -54.18 -0.18
CA ASP A 17 5.29 -53.21 0.82
C ASP A 17 5.00 -51.77 0.36
N SER A 18 5.22 -51.45 -0.92
CA SER A 18 4.88 -50.15 -1.50
C SER A 18 3.37 -49.89 -1.51
N ARG A 19 2.56 -50.92 -1.83
CA ARG A 19 1.09 -50.87 -1.78
C ARG A 19 0.57 -50.76 -0.36
N ALA A 20 1.22 -51.42 0.60
CA ALA A 20 0.92 -51.29 2.02
C ALA A 20 1.24 -49.87 2.53
N GLN A 21 2.37 -49.29 2.10
CA GLN A 21 2.74 -47.91 2.42
C GLN A 21 1.81 -46.87 1.80
N THR A 22 1.33 -47.06 0.56
CA THR A 22 0.36 -46.14 -0.06
C THR A 22 -0.99 -46.22 0.63
N ARG A 23 -1.46 -47.43 0.99
CA ARG A 23 -2.70 -47.59 1.77
C ARG A 23 -2.58 -46.99 3.17
N ASP A 24 -1.43 -47.11 3.83
CA ASP A 24 -1.21 -46.47 5.13
C ASP A 24 -1.13 -44.94 5.01
N ALA A 25 -0.54 -44.42 3.93
CA ALA A 25 -0.52 -42.98 3.63
C ALA A 25 -1.92 -42.43 3.33
N GLU A 26 -2.73 -43.13 2.52
CA GLU A 26 -4.12 -42.77 2.26
C GLU A 26 -4.95 -42.79 3.54
N LYS A 27 -4.73 -43.77 4.42
CA LYS A 27 -5.41 -43.86 5.72
C LYS A 27 -5.01 -42.72 6.64
N ARG A 28 -3.73 -42.33 6.68
CA ARG A 28 -3.24 -41.16 7.42
C ARG A 28 -3.79 -39.84 6.87
N ILE A 29 -3.94 -39.72 5.55
CA ILE A 29 -4.55 -38.55 4.90
C ILE A 29 -6.05 -38.48 5.19
N GLN A 30 -6.75 -39.62 5.17
CA GLN A 30 -8.16 -39.69 5.56
C GLN A 30 -8.35 -39.37 7.04
N ASP A 31 -7.51 -39.93 7.94
CA ASP A 31 -7.51 -39.59 9.37
C ASP A 31 -7.16 -38.12 9.59
N ALA A 32 -6.26 -37.53 8.79
CA ALA A 32 -5.94 -36.11 8.86
C ALA A 32 -7.10 -35.23 8.37
N LEU A 33 -7.76 -35.59 7.27
CA LEU A 33 -8.97 -34.92 6.76
C LEU A 33 -10.15 -35.04 7.72
N GLU A 34 -10.29 -36.19 8.39
CA GLU A 34 -11.31 -36.40 9.39
C GLU A 34 -10.98 -35.64 10.68
N LYS A 35 -9.71 -35.56 11.08
CA LYS A 35 -9.24 -34.68 12.15
C LYS A 35 -9.43 -33.20 11.80
N VAL A 36 -9.17 -32.78 10.55
CA VAL A 36 -9.43 -31.42 10.09
C VAL A 36 -10.92 -31.14 10.06
N ARG A 37 -11.78 -32.04 9.58
CA ARG A 37 -13.24 -31.88 9.66
C ARG A 37 -13.78 -31.91 11.08
N ARG A 38 -13.18 -32.72 11.97
CA ARG A 38 -13.50 -32.72 13.41
C ARG A 38 -12.97 -31.47 14.08
N LEU A 39 -11.84 -30.91 13.65
CA LEU A 39 -11.30 -29.63 14.09
C LEU A 39 -12.12 -28.46 13.53
N GLU A 40 -12.64 -28.52 12.32
CA GLU A 40 -13.55 -27.54 11.72
C GLU A 40 -14.92 -27.62 12.37
N LYS A 41 -15.43 -28.82 12.68
CA LYS A 41 -16.68 -28.98 13.46
C LYS A 41 -16.49 -28.61 14.92
N SER A 42 -15.33 -28.91 15.50
CA SER A 42 -14.92 -28.51 16.85
C SER A 42 -14.68 -27.01 16.91
N GLN A 43 -14.09 -26.39 15.88
CA GLN A 43 -13.90 -24.95 15.77
C GLN A 43 -15.19 -24.25 15.38
N ALA A 44 -16.09 -24.84 14.60
CA ALA A 44 -17.41 -24.27 14.35
C ALA A 44 -18.29 -24.36 15.61
N ALA A 45 -18.22 -25.47 16.35
CA ALA A 45 -18.88 -25.63 17.65
C ALA A 45 -18.23 -24.76 18.74
N GLN A 46 -16.90 -24.63 18.74
CA GLN A 46 -16.15 -23.72 19.61
C GLN A 46 -16.25 -22.28 19.14
N MET A 47 -16.59 -21.96 17.88
CA MET A 47 -16.80 -20.60 17.37
C MET A 47 -18.27 -20.20 17.51
N ILE A 48 -19.18 -21.17 17.64
CA ILE A 48 -20.55 -20.96 18.12
C ILE A 48 -20.56 -20.85 19.64
N ASN A 49 -19.81 -21.67 20.38
CA ASN A 49 -19.63 -21.51 21.83
C ASN A 49 -18.70 -20.36 22.21
N LEU A 50 -17.68 -20.00 21.43
CA LEU A 50 -16.93 -18.74 21.58
C LEU A 50 -17.80 -17.60 21.12
N LYS A 51 -18.62 -17.69 20.06
CA LYS A 51 -19.59 -16.63 19.80
C LYS A 51 -20.61 -16.52 20.90
N TYR A 52 -20.97 -17.61 21.60
CA TYR A 52 -21.93 -17.60 22.69
C TYR A 52 -21.30 -17.12 24.00
N GLU A 53 -20.07 -17.54 24.32
CA GLU A 53 -19.27 -17.10 25.48
C GLU A 53 -18.67 -15.72 25.27
N LEU A 54 -18.08 -15.38 24.11
CA LEU A 54 -17.79 -13.98 23.75
C LEU A 54 -19.07 -13.17 23.61
N SER A 55 -20.21 -13.70 23.15
CA SER A 55 -21.45 -12.91 23.26
C SER A 55 -21.87 -12.76 24.70
N LYS A 56 -21.54 -13.66 25.62
CA LYS A 56 -21.89 -13.54 27.04
C LYS A 56 -20.92 -12.63 27.79
N GLU A 57 -19.64 -12.64 27.44
CA GLU A 57 -18.59 -11.77 28.00
C GLU A 57 -18.61 -10.37 27.36
N ILE A 58 -18.93 -10.26 26.06
CA ILE A 58 -19.23 -9.00 25.36
C ILE A 58 -20.64 -8.52 25.69
N LEU A 59 -21.65 -9.36 25.96
CA LEU A 59 -22.94 -8.88 26.52
C LEU A 59 -22.80 -8.50 27.99
N GLU A 60 -21.96 -9.14 28.81
CA GLU A 60 -21.73 -8.73 30.20
C GLU A 60 -20.88 -7.45 30.28
N GLN A 61 -19.89 -7.25 29.39
CA GLN A 61 -19.15 -5.99 29.30
C GLN A 61 -19.90 -4.89 28.52
N ALA A 62 -20.74 -5.22 27.54
CA ALA A 62 -21.63 -4.25 26.86
C ALA A 62 -22.92 -3.97 27.66
N ASN A 63 -23.24 -4.79 28.67
CA ASN A 63 -24.27 -4.45 29.66
C ASN A 63 -23.77 -3.50 30.74
N ALA A 64 -22.47 -3.21 30.90
CA ALA A 64 -22.09 -2.13 31.84
C ALA A 64 -22.69 -0.77 31.44
N PRO A 65 -22.68 -0.35 30.16
CA PRO A 65 -23.36 0.87 29.73
C PRO A 65 -24.88 0.72 29.56
N ILE A 66 -25.40 -0.46 29.17
CA ILE A 66 -26.87 -0.67 29.08
C ILE A 66 -27.49 -0.81 30.47
N THR A 67 -26.84 -1.46 31.43
CA THR A 67 -27.27 -1.54 32.83
C THR A 67 -27.09 -0.21 33.54
N ARG A 68 -26.13 0.66 33.14
CA ARG A 68 -26.07 2.05 33.62
C ARG A 68 -27.08 2.96 32.95
N ALA A 69 -27.41 2.74 31.67
CA ALA A 69 -28.46 3.46 30.97
C ALA A 69 -29.86 3.02 31.44
N THR A 70 -30.07 1.74 31.70
CA THR A 70 -31.27 1.24 32.37
C THR A 70 -31.22 1.58 33.84
N GLN A 71 -30.10 1.60 34.56
CA GLN A 71 -30.07 2.13 35.94
C GLN A 71 -30.34 3.63 35.97
N ALA A 72 -29.92 4.42 34.99
CA ALA A 72 -30.26 5.83 34.88
C ALA A 72 -31.73 6.02 34.49
N LEU A 73 -32.24 5.24 33.54
CA LEU A 73 -33.65 5.23 33.13
C LEU A 73 -34.56 4.69 34.24
N THR A 74 -34.10 3.69 35.00
CA THR A 74 -34.73 3.08 36.18
C THR A 74 -34.52 3.94 37.42
N LEU A 75 -33.49 4.79 37.52
CA LEU A 75 -33.39 5.82 38.57
C LEU A 75 -34.40 6.92 38.28
N ILE A 76 -34.52 7.35 37.01
CA ILE A 76 -35.53 8.29 36.55
C ILE A 76 -36.95 7.71 36.71
N LEU A 77 -37.18 6.45 36.32
CA LEU A 77 -38.47 5.75 36.47
C LEU A 77 -38.74 5.35 37.93
N SER A 78 -37.73 5.02 38.74
CA SER A 78 -37.90 4.71 40.16
C SER A 78 -38.14 5.96 40.98
N ILE A 79 -37.63 7.14 40.59
CA ILE A 79 -38.02 8.40 41.23
C ILE A 79 -39.48 8.75 40.90
N VAL A 80 -39.96 8.42 39.69
CA VAL A 80 -41.38 8.56 39.29
C VAL A 80 -42.28 7.52 39.98
N VAL A 81 -41.80 6.28 40.17
CA VAL A 81 -42.57 5.18 40.79
C VAL A 81 -42.51 5.24 42.32
N ILE A 82 -41.39 5.59 42.95
CA ILE A 82 -41.24 5.82 44.40
C ILE A 82 -41.98 7.09 44.81
N GLY A 83 -42.02 8.12 43.94
CA GLY A 83 -42.91 9.27 44.08
C GLY A 83 -44.40 8.86 44.01
N GLY A 84 -44.76 7.89 43.16
CA GLY A 84 -46.11 7.36 43.06
C GLY A 84 -46.52 6.37 44.17
N SER A 85 -45.56 5.63 44.74
CA SER A 85 -45.83 4.56 45.72
C SER A 85 -45.64 4.97 47.18
N LEU A 86 -45.06 6.16 47.46
CA LEU A 86 -45.12 6.77 48.80
C LEU A 86 -46.34 7.69 48.98
N LEU A 87 -47.03 8.05 47.89
CA LEU A 87 -48.25 8.87 47.91
C LEU A 87 -49.52 8.13 48.34
N THR A 88 -49.48 6.80 48.48
CA THR A 88 -50.64 6.02 48.95
C THR A 88 -50.65 5.75 50.45
N TYR A 89 -49.58 6.10 51.20
CA TYR A 89 -49.52 5.81 52.64
C TYR A 89 -49.39 7.03 53.58
N PHE A 90 -49.08 8.23 53.06
CA PHE A 90 -48.97 9.43 53.92
C PHE A 90 -49.79 10.60 53.39
N VAL A 91 -51.09 10.54 53.65
CA VAL A 91 -51.94 11.74 53.74
C VAL A 91 -51.70 12.36 55.12
N SER A 92 -50.99 13.50 55.17
CA SER A 92 -51.28 14.60 56.12
C SER A 92 -50.48 15.88 55.83
N ASN A 93 -51.09 16.76 55.01
CA ASN A 93 -51.23 18.23 55.11
C ASN A 93 -50.10 19.22 55.45
N ASN A 94 -48.81 18.87 55.56
CA ASN A 94 -47.78 19.92 55.78
C ASN A 94 -46.47 19.80 54.98
N LEU A 95 -46.39 18.85 54.03
CA LEU A 95 -45.21 18.68 53.16
C LEU A 95 -45.38 19.29 51.77
N GLN A 96 -46.61 19.62 51.36
CA GLN A 96 -46.88 20.01 49.98
C GLN A 96 -46.16 21.30 49.58
N THR A 97 -46.20 22.35 50.41
CA THR A 97 -45.58 23.64 50.09
C THR A 97 -44.04 23.62 50.17
N THR A 98 -43.46 22.89 51.12
CA THR A 98 -41.98 22.78 51.26
C THR A 98 -41.38 21.82 50.24
N PHE A 99 -42.09 20.74 49.90
CA PHE A 99 -41.64 19.79 48.89
C PHE A 99 -41.83 20.33 47.48
N GLU A 100 -42.92 21.07 47.22
CA GLU A 100 -43.14 21.77 45.96
C GLU A 100 -42.13 22.90 45.76
N SER A 101 -41.74 23.65 46.79
CA SER A 101 -40.68 24.65 46.67
C SER A 101 -39.30 24.02 46.43
N HIS A 102 -38.94 22.95 47.15
CA HIS A 102 -37.64 22.27 46.97
C HIS A 102 -37.56 21.45 45.68
N MET A 103 -38.65 20.83 45.24
CA MET A 103 -38.73 20.16 43.94
C MET A 103 -38.74 21.18 42.81
N LYS A 104 -39.47 22.29 42.91
CA LYS A 104 -39.45 23.33 41.88
C LYS A 104 -38.08 23.99 41.76
N GLN A 105 -37.39 24.23 42.88
CA GLN A 105 -36.05 24.79 42.88
C GLN A 105 -34.98 23.81 42.35
N ARG A 106 -35.11 22.50 42.62
CA ARG A 106 -34.22 21.46 42.04
C ARG A 106 -34.56 21.14 40.59
N VAL A 107 -35.84 21.13 40.22
CA VAL A 107 -36.30 20.93 38.84
C VAL A 107 -35.93 22.16 38.00
N GLU A 108 -36.08 23.38 38.50
CA GLU A 108 -35.56 24.59 37.86
C GLU A 108 -34.02 24.60 37.82
N SER A 109 -33.31 24.04 38.80
CA SER A 109 -31.84 23.90 38.70
C SER A 109 -31.36 22.73 37.82
N TRP A 110 -32.24 21.77 37.49
CA TRP A 110 -31.95 20.63 36.61
C TRP A 110 -32.46 20.86 35.18
N LEU A 111 -33.48 21.69 35.01
CA LEU A 111 -34.06 22.15 33.74
C LEU A 111 -33.57 23.55 33.33
N SER A 112 -32.84 24.28 34.17
CA SER A 112 -32.13 25.47 33.71
C SER A 112 -31.00 25.03 32.80
N LEU A 113 -31.29 25.08 31.50
CA LEU A 113 -30.38 24.89 30.38
C LEU A 113 -29.25 25.95 30.34
N GLU A 114 -29.13 26.80 31.36
CA GLU A 114 -28.24 27.97 31.42
C GLU A 114 -27.02 27.81 32.34
N ASN A 115 -26.86 26.69 33.06
CA ASN A 115 -25.68 26.49 33.92
C ASN A 115 -24.66 25.48 33.33
N GLU A 116 -23.51 25.99 32.90
CA GLU A 116 -22.34 25.24 32.35
C GLU A 116 -21.75 24.15 33.28
N SER A 117 -22.13 24.11 34.57
CA SER A 117 -21.57 23.21 35.58
C SER A 117 -22.40 21.93 35.85
N SER A 118 -23.51 21.71 35.16
CA SER A 118 -24.36 20.53 35.37
C SER A 118 -23.74 19.23 34.81
N ILE A 119 -23.59 18.21 35.67
CA ILE A 119 -23.11 16.85 35.35
C ILE A 119 -23.98 16.19 34.25
N VAL A 120 -25.26 16.53 34.21
CA VAL A 120 -26.22 16.03 33.21
C VAL A 120 -25.90 16.59 31.82
N ASN A 121 -25.50 17.87 31.74
CA ASN A 121 -25.10 18.49 30.47
C ASN A 121 -23.82 17.85 29.93
N ARG A 122 -22.81 17.63 30.78
CA ARG A 122 -21.57 16.93 30.38
C ARG A 122 -21.83 15.51 29.87
N THR A 123 -22.68 14.76 30.58
CA THR A 123 -22.99 13.38 30.21
C THR A 123 -23.79 13.31 28.90
N LEU A 124 -24.80 14.16 28.72
CA LEU A 124 -25.56 14.27 27.47
C LEU A 124 -24.68 14.71 26.30
N ASP A 125 -23.75 15.63 26.53
CA ASP A 125 -22.84 16.12 25.50
C ASP A 125 -21.86 15.02 25.07
N THR A 126 -21.34 14.20 25.99
CA THR A 126 -20.53 13.02 25.66
C THR A 126 -21.31 12.00 24.83
N TYR A 127 -22.55 11.66 25.21
CA TYR A 127 -23.38 10.72 24.42
C TYR A 127 -23.72 11.27 23.04
N ARG A 128 -24.03 12.57 22.95
CA ARG A 128 -24.31 13.24 21.68
C ARG A 128 -23.08 13.27 20.77
N THR A 129 -21.89 13.50 21.34
CA THR A 129 -20.63 13.46 20.59
C THR A 129 -20.32 12.07 20.06
N ARG A 130 -20.46 11.04 20.90
CA ARG A 130 -20.22 9.65 20.47
C ARG A 130 -21.22 9.18 19.41
N ALA A 131 -22.50 9.48 19.60
CA ALA A 131 -23.53 9.17 18.62
C ALA A 131 -23.30 9.89 17.27
N LEU A 132 -22.73 11.11 17.30
CA LEU A 132 -22.34 11.83 16.09
C LEU A 132 -21.19 11.12 15.37
N LEU A 133 -20.10 10.79 16.08
CA LEU A 133 -18.95 10.08 15.51
C LEU A 133 -19.39 8.74 14.92
N ASP A 134 -20.13 7.92 15.68
CA ASP A 134 -20.62 6.62 15.24
C ASP A 134 -21.51 6.75 13.99
N SER A 135 -22.41 7.74 13.95
CA SER A 135 -23.28 7.99 12.80
C SER A 135 -22.48 8.27 11.53
N TYR A 136 -21.49 9.17 11.59
CA TYR A 136 -20.69 9.52 10.41
C TYR A 136 -19.73 8.40 10.02
N MET A 137 -19.14 7.68 10.97
CA MET A 137 -18.31 6.51 10.69
C MET A 137 -19.10 5.37 10.03
N ILE A 138 -20.35 5.14 10.45
CA ILE A 138 -21.25 4.18 9.79
C ILE A 138 -21.59 4.63 8.38
N GLN A 139 -21.82 5.93 8.15
CA GLN A 139 -22.06 6.46 6.81
C GLN A 139 -20.84 6.26 5.91
N LEU A 140 -19.63 6.53 6.41
CA LEU A 140 -18.38 6.31 5.69
C LEU A 140 -18.18 4.83 5.34
N ALA A 141 -18.40 3.93 6.30
CA ALA A 141 -18.31 2.48 6.10
C ALA A 141 -19.33 1.98 5.05
N ARG A 142 -20.54 2.55 5.02
CA ARG A 142 -21.55 2.22 4.00
C ARG A 142 -21.16 2.71 2.61
N ARG A 143 -20.64 3.93 2.48
CA ARG A 143 -20.12 4.45 1.20
C ARG A 143 -18.97 3.57 0.67
N LYS A 144 -18.04 3.19 1.56
CA LYS A 144 -16.97 2.24 1.27
C LYS A 144 -17.49 0.91 0.73
N ALA A 145 -18.45 0.30 1.43
CA ALA A 145 -19.01 -0.99 1.03
C ALA A 145 -19.73 -0.95 -0.32
N ARG A 146 -20.15 0.24 -0.78
CA ARG A 146 -20.82 0.46 -2.06
C ARG A 146 -19.89 0.91 -3.18
N GLY A 147 -18.60 1.13 -2.90
CA GLY A 147 -17.64 1.69 -3.87
C GLY A 147 -17.94 3.15 -4.26
N GLU A 148 -18.69 3.88 -3.44
CA GLU A 148 -19.02 5.29 -3.67
C GLU A 148 -17.84 6.20 -3.30
N SER A 149 -17.71 7.34 -3.98
CA SER A 149 -16.74 8.37 -3.59
C SER A 149 -16.98 8.80 -2.15
N MET A 150 -15.94 8.66 -1.32
CA MET A 150 -16.03 9.02 0.09
C MET A 150 -15.66 10.50 0.33
N VAL A 151 -15.21 11.23 -0.69
CA VAL A 151 -14.78 12.63 -0.56
C VAL A 151 -15.99 13.54 -0.35
N ASN A 152 -15.82 14.65 0.38
CA ASN A 152 -16.84 15.67 0.65
C ASN A 152 -18.04 15.13 1.44
N LEU A 153 -17.75 14.62 2.64
CA LEU A 153 -18.78 14.35 3.64
C LEU A 153 -19.45 15.67 4.05
N ASP A 154 -20.70 15.86 3.63
CA ASP A 154 -21.49 17.02 4.03
C ASP A 154 -21.90 16.90 5.50
N PHE A 155 -21.22 17.67 6.36
CA PHE A 155 -21.60 17.80 7.76
C PHE A 155 -22.85 18.67 7.92
N ARG A 156 -23.66 18.36 8.93
CA ARG A 156 -24.73 19.28 9.36
C ARG A 156 -24.11 20.55 9.93
N LYS A 157 -24.85 21.65 9.87
CA LYS A 157 -24.43 22.95 10.43
C LYS A 157 -23.99 22.79 11.89
N GLY A 158 -22.71 23.09 12.17
CA GLY A 158 -22.12 23.04 13.51
C GLY A 158 -21.38 21.75 13.86
N ASP A 159 -21.56 20.65 13.10
CA ASP A 159 -20.89 19.37 13.38
C ASP A 159 -19.38 19.46 13.13
N GLU A 160 -18.94 20.21 12.12
CA GLU A 160 -17.51 20.46 11.84
C GLU A 160 -16.81 21.16 13.03
N SER A 161 -17.46 22.16 13.62
CA SER A 161 -16.93 22.84 14.81
C SER A 161 -16.84 21.91 16.01
N ARG A 162 -17.81 21.00 16.14
CA ARG A 162 -17.86 20.01 17.22
C ARG A 162 -16.77 18.95 17.05
N LEU A 163 -16.50 18.48 15.84
CA LEU A 163 -15.37 17.60 15.53
C LEU A 163 -14.03 18.28 15.88
N LEU A 164 -13.88 19.56 15.51
CA LEU A 164 -12.70 20.33 15.89
C LEU A 164 -12.53 20.46 17.40
N SER A 165 -13.60 20.68 18.14
CA SER A 165 -13.54 20.73 19.61
C SER A 165 -13.08 19.40 20.23
N ILE A 166 -13.38 18.25 19.62
CA ILE A 166 -12.86 16.94 20.06
C ILE A 166 -11.36 16.83 19.79
N ILE A 167 -10.92 17.32 18.62
CA ILE A 167 -9.50 17.31 18.21
C ILE A 167 -8.67 18.22 19.13
N GLU A 168 -9.20 19.39 19.48
CA GLU A 168 -8.53 20.38 20.34
C GLU A 168 -8.52 20.00 21.82
N ALA A 169 -9.49 19.18 22.27
CA ALA A 169 -9.58 18.76 23.66
C ALA A 169 -8.35 17.94 24.08
N LYS A 170 -7.62 18.44 25.09
CA LYS A 170 -6.41 17.79 25.64
C LYS A 170 -6.71 16.44 26.30
N ASP A 171 -7.95 16.25 26.76
CA ASP A 171 -8.43 15.09 27.52
C ASP A 171 -9.38 14.18 26.72
N SER A 172 -9.60 14.43 25.43
CA SER A 172 -10.42 13.55 24.59
C SER A 172 -9.84 12.14 24.52
N GLN A 173 -10.69 11.12 24.36
CA GLN A 173 -10.20 9.75 24.18
C GLN A 173 -9.49 9.64 22.82
N THR A 174 -8.40 8.86 22.75
CA THR A 174 -7.63 8.70 21.51
C THR A 174 -8.47 8.17 20.35
N SER A 175 -9.43 7.28 20.62
CA SER A 175 -10.39 6.81 19.60
C SER A 175 -11.24 7.95 19.04
N ASP A 176 -11.80 8.77 19.92
CA ASP A 176 -12.68 9.87 19.53
C ASP A 176 -11.90 10.95 18.77
N PHE A 177 -10.66 11.21 19.19
CA PHE A 177 -9.71 12.08 18.49
C PHE A 177 -9.43 11.58 17.06
N LEU A 178 -9.07 10.30 16.90
CA LEU A 178 -8.74 9.72 15.59
C LEU A 178 -9.95 9.66 14.68
N ASP A 179 -11.12 9.30 15.19
CA ASP A 179 -12.37 9.26 14.42
C ASP A 179 -12.78 10.67 13.98
N ALA A 180 -12.70 11.66 14.87
CA ALA A 180 -12.98 13.04 14.52
C ALA A 180 -12.03 13.57 13.44
N LEU A 181 -10.74 13.25 13.56
CA LEU A 181 -9.71 13.66 12.60
C LEU A 181 -9.90 13.01 11.22
N LYS A 182 -10.24 11.72 11.17
CA LYS A 182 -10.55 11.01 9.92
C LYS A 182 -11.80 11.56 9.24
N LEU A 183 -12.86 11.82 10.00
CA LEU A 183 -14.07 12.43 9.45
C LEU A 183 -13.78 13.81 8.88
N LEU A 184 -13.00 14.62 9.60
CA LEU A 184 -12.61 15.96 9.15
C LEU A 184 -11.74 15.90 7.88
N SER A 185 -10.77 14.98 7.78
CA SER A 185 -9.92 14.86 6.59
C SER A 185 -10.74 14.47 5.35
N VAL A 186 -11.67 13.53 5.50
CA VAL A 186 -12.55 13.08 4.41
C VAL A 186 -13.50 14.19 3.94
N ALA A 187 -14.06 14.97 4.88
CA ALA A 187 -14.94 16.09 4.55
C ALA A 187 -14.23 17.24 3.84
N ARG A 188 -12.97 17.50 4.20
CA ARG A 188 -12.21 18.62 3.63
C ARG A 188 -11.70 18.36 2.22
N GLY A 189 -11.55 17.08 1.84
CA GLY A 189 -11.07 16.67 0.53
C GLY A 189 -9.59 16.98 0.32
N GLY A 190 -8.94 16.21 -0.56
CA GLY A 190 -7.49 16.27 -0.75
C GLY A 190 -6.97 17.33 -1.73
N TRP A 191 -7.85 18.06 -2.43
CA TRP A 191 -7.45 19.01 -3.47
C TRP A 191 -8.41 20.20 -3.55
N VAL A 192 -8.08 21.28 -2.85
CA VAL A 192 -8.69 22.60 -3.09
C VAL A 192 -7.53 23.55 -3.36
N PHE A 193 -7.24 23.79 -4.64
CA PHE A 193 -6.12 24.63 -5.06
C PHE A 193 -6.19 26.03 -4.44
N GLY A 194 -5.24 26.35 -3.56
CA GLY A 194 -5.04 27.66 -2.96
C GLY A 194 -4.97 27.61 -1.43
N ALA A 195 -4.04 28.38 -0.85
CA ALA A 195 -3.81 28.45 0.60
C ALA A 195 -5.11 28.53 1.39
N ARG A 196 -5.53 27.39 1.97
CA ARG A 196 -6.79 27.26 2.68
C ARG A 196 -6.66 27.89 4.06
N ASN A 197 -7.00 29.17 4.14
CA ASN A 197 -6.94 29.96 5.37
C ASN A 197 -8.29 30.05 6.10
N ASP A 198 -9.04 28.95 6.12
CA ASP A 198 -10.33 28.90 6.81
C ASP A 198 -10.16 28.75 8.33
N THR A 199 -11.27 28.89 9.06
CA THR A 199 -11.30 28.80 10.52
C THR A 199 -10.76 27.47 11.04
N VAL A 200 -10.96 26.39 10.29
CA VAL A 200 -10.46 25.05 10.62
C VAL A 200 -8.94 25.00 10.53
N SER A 201 -8.37 25.45 9.41
CA SER A 201 -6.92 25.53 9.22
C SER A 201 -6.24 26.42 10.27
N LEU A 202 -6.87 27.52 10.66
CA LEU A 202 -6.34 28.39 11.73
C LEU A 202 -6.32 27.69 13.09
N ARG A 203 -7.41 27.00 13.44
CA ARG A 203 -7.55 26.23 14.68
C ARG A 203 -6.56 25.07 14.76
N LEU A 204 -6.44 24.28 13.70
CA LEU A 204 -5.47 23.18 13.64
C LEU A 204 -4.02 23.67 13.75
N ARG A 205 -3.67 24.78 13.08
CA ARG A 205 -2.33 25.37 13.18
C ARG A 205 -2.01 25.89 14.58
N ALA A 206 -3.01 26.36 15.33
CA ALA A 206 -2.82 26.81 16.70
C ALA A 206 -2.38 25.66 17.62
N LEU A 207 -2.84 24.43 17.38
CA LEU A 207 -2.45 23.25 18.16
C LEU A 207 -0.95 22.96 18.10
N PHE A 208 -0.29 23.24 16.97
CA PHE A 208 1.16 23.05 16.83
C PHE A 208 1.98 24.07 17.62
N ARG A 209 1.38 25.21 17.99
CA ARG A 209 2.00 26.24 18.83
C ARG A 209 1.76 26.01 20.31
N ASP A 210 0.78 25.17 20.68
CA ASP A 210 0.51 24.80 22.06
C ASP A 210 1.55 23.78 22.55
N ALA A 211 2.40 24.19 23.49
CA ALA A 211 3.43 23.34 24.08
C ALA A 211 2.84 22.20 24.93
N GLU A 212 1.63 22.37 25.46
CA GLU A 212 0.96 21.37 26.29
C GLU A 212 0.12 20.37 25.47
N PHE A 213 -0.06 20.63 24.17
CA PHE A 213 -0.76 19.71 23.29
C PHE A 213 0.14 18.53 22.91
N ASP A 214 -0.41 17.32 23.02
CA ASP A 214 0.33 16.06 22.88
C ASP A 214 1.03 15.94 21.52
N ASN A 215 2.31 15.57 21.53
CA ASN A 215 3.11 15.47 20.31
C ASN A 215 2.66 14.32 19.41
N ASN A 216 2.18 13.19 19.95
CA ASN A 216 1.69 12.11 19.09
C ASN A 216 0.41 12.53 18.37
N ARG A 217 -0.48 13.29 19.02
CA ARG A 217 -1.65 13.90 18.36
C ARG A 217 -1.27 14.89 17.27
N LYS A 218 -0.23 15.72 17.47
CA LYS A 218 0.30 16.60 16.42
C LYS A 218 0.79 15.79 15.21
N LEU A 219 1.49 14.69 15.46
CA LEU A 219 1.95 13.79 14.40
C LEU A 219 0.77 13.15 13.65
N TYR A 220 -0.24 12.65 14.36
CA TYR A 220 -1.45 12.10 13.73
C TYR A 220 -2.19 13.12 12.87
N ILE A 221 -2.24 14.40 13.27
CA ILE A 221 -2.81 15.47 12.44
C ILE A 221 -2.04 15.57 11.12
N LEU A 222 -0.70 15.56 11.15
CA LEU A 222 0.10 15.60 9.92
C LEU A 222 -0.07 14.34 9.06
N GLU A 223 -0.23 13.17 9.68
CA GLU A 223 -0.38 11.87 8.99
C GLU A 223 -1.75 11.71 8.31
N ILE A 224 -2.84 12.03 9.02
CA ILE A 224 -4.20 11.82 8.53
C ILE A 224 -4.67 12.98 7.63
N MET A 225 -4.08 14.17 7.80
CA MET A 225 -4.36 15.35 6.99
C MET A 225 -3.17 15.73 6.10
N ASP A 226 -2.44 14.74 5.60
CA ASP A 226 -1.20 14.91 4.83
C ASP A 226 -1.38 15.70 3.51
N ARG A 227 -2.61 15.82 3.02
CA ARG A 227 -2.97 16.59 1.82
C ARG A 227 -3.71 17.90 2.12
N ASP A 228 -3.83 18.30 3.38
CA ASP A 228 -4.51 19.55 3.73
C ASP A 228 -3.60 20.77 3.46
N GLU A 229 -3.95 21.57 2.45
CA GLU A 229 -3.20 22.79 2.10
C GLU A 229 -3.11 23.80 3.26
N GLY A 230 -4.06 23.78 4.20
CA GLY A 230 -4.04 24.61 5.40
C GLY A 230 -2.91 24.28 6.38
N LEU A 231 -2.34 23.08 6.28
CA LEU A 231 -1.23 22.60 7.12
C LEU A 231 0.15 22.78 6.47
N VAL A 232 0.21 23.16 5.19
CA VAL A 232 1.48 23.44 4.46
C VAL A 232 2.41 24.38 5.23
N PRO A 233 1.94 25.51 5.82
CA PRO A 233 2.81 26.39 6.60
C PRO A 233 3.44 25.71 7.83
N ILE A 234 2.76 24.73 8.43
CA ILE A 234 3.30 23.95 9.56
C ILE A 234 4.37 22.99 9.06
N ALA A 235 4.08 22.24 7.99
CA ALA A 235 5.06 21.35 7.37
C ALA A 235 6.35 22.10 6.98
N ALA A 236 6.22 23.28 6.37
CA ALA A 236 7.36 24.13 6.03
C ALA A 236 8.16 24.53 7.27
N SER A 237 7.49 25.00 8.33
CA SER A 237 8.15 25.36 9.59
C SER A 237 8.88 24.19 10.25
N ILE A 238 8.37 22.96 10.10
CA ILE A 238 9.00 21.75 10.63
C ILE A 238 10.29 21.44 9.88
N LEU A 239 10.28 21.50 8.53
CA LEU A 239 11.49 21.26 7.72
C LEU A 239 12.53 22.38 7.81
N GLN A 240 12.12 23.60 8.16
CA GLN A 240 13.04 24.70 8.43
C GLN A 240 13.79 24.53 9.76
N ASN A 241 13.18 23.86 10.74
CA ASN A 241 13.76 23.70 12.07
C ASN A 241 14.58 22.39 12.18
N SER A 242 15.89 22.54 12.22
CA SER A 242 16.83 21.41 12.33
C SER A 242 16.64 20.58 13.61
N GLY A 243 16.09 21.15 14.68
CA GLY A 243 15.85 20.48 15.96
C GLY A 243 14.58 19.63 16.04
N GLN A 244 13.76 19.59 14.99
CA GLN A 244 12.53 18.79 14.99
C GLN A 244 12.82 17.27 14.95
N PRO A 245 12.02 16.44 15.65
CA PRO A 245 12.17 14.98 15.58
C PRO A 245 11.93 14.45 14.16
N GLN A 246 12.62 13.35 13.81
CA GLN A 246 12.56 12.78 12.47
C GLN A 246 11.16 12.36 12.00
N PRO A 247 10.27 11.79 12.84
CA PRO A 247 8.90 11.47 12.40
C PRO A 247 8.13 12.69 11.90
N PHE A 248 8.28 13.84 12.56
CA PHE A 248 7.66 15.09 12.11
C PHE A 248 8.26 15.59 10.81
N LYS A 249 9.59 15.57 10.67
CA LYS A 249 10.26 15.98 9.43
C LYS A 249 9.86 15.09 8.26
N PHE A 250 9.83 13.78 8.46
CA PHE A 250 9.42 12.83 7.43
C PHE A 250 7.99 13.07 6.96
N GLN A 251 7.05 13.27 7.89
CA GLN A 251 5.68 13.55 7.53
C GLN A 251 5.55 14.91 6.84
N ALA A 252 6.24 15.96 7.32
CA ALA A 252 6.28 17.26 6.66
C ALA A 252 6.85 17.16 5.24
N PHE A 253 7.89 16.36 5.02
CA PHE A 253 8.41 16.07 3.69
C PHE A 253 7.35 15.45 2.78
N LYS A 254 6.61 14.44 3.25
CA LYS A 254 5.52 13.82 2.46
C LYS A 254 4.47 14.84 2.02
N MET A 255 4.13 15.81 2.87
CA MET A 255 3.15 16.87 2.54
C MET A 255 3.69 17.84 1.48
N LEU A 256 5.00 18.13 1.50
CA LEU A 256 5.61 19.15 0.64
C LEU A 256 6.23 18.60 -0.65
N ARG A 257 6.39 17.29 -0.79
CA ARG A 257 7.07 16.67 -1.94
C ARG A 257 6.42 16.93 -3.30
N GLU A 258 5.12 17.23 -3.31
CA GLU A 258 4.38 17.54 -4.56
C GLU A 258 4.38 19.05 -4.89
N ALA A 259 5.00 19.88 -4.03
CA ALA A 259 5.15 21.30 -4.29
C ALA A 259 6.06 21.55 -5.50
N ARG A 260 5.83 22.68 -6.18
CA ARG A 260 6.65 23.07 -7.34
C ARG A 260 8.11 23.27 -6.91
N GLN A 261 9.05 22.80 -7.72
CA GLN A 261 10.48 22.83 -7.38
C GLN A 261 11.04 24.25 -7.19
N ASP A 262 10.46 25.25 -7.87
CA ASP A 262 10.81 26.66 -7.76
C ASP A 262 10.18 27.38 -6.54
N SER A 263 9.34 26.69 -5.76
CA SER A 263 8.75 27.22 -4.53
C SER A 263 9.65 27.02 -3.31
N GLU A 264 9.41 27.80 -2.25
CA GLU A 264 10.10 27.64 -0.98
C GLU A 264 9.84 26.25 -0.38
N GLU A 265 8.59 25.78 -0.46
CA GLU A 265 8.17 24.46 -0.01
C GLU A 265 8.89 23.33 -0.75
N GLY A 266 8.99 23.45 -2.08
CA GLY A 266 9.73 22.50 -2.92
C GLY A 266 11.22 22.45 -2.57
N ALA A 267 11.84 23.62 -2.32
CA ALA A 267 13.24 23.69 -1.90
C ALA A 267 13.47 23.03 -0.52
N LEU A 268 12.52 23.15 0.41
CA LEU A 268 12.58 22.49 1.72
C LEU A 268 12.47 20.97 1.60
N ALA A 269 11.54 20.48 0.78
CA ALA A 269 11.40 19.04 0.51
C ALA A 269 12.65 18.46 -0.14
N HIS A 270 13.23 19.18 -1.11
CA HIS A 270 14.46 18.80 -1.79
C HIS A 270 15.66 18.74 -0.83
N ARG A 271 15.84 19.76 0.01
CA ARG A 271 16.89 19.76 1.04
C ARG A 271 16.74 18.57 2.00
N TYR A 272 15.53 18.32 2.49
CA TYR A 272 15.28 17.18 3.38
C TYR A 272 15.67 15.85 2.72
N ALA A 273 15.29 15.64 1.46
CA ALA A 273 15.62 14.40 0.75
C ALA A 273 17.13 14.21 0.60
N LEU A 274 17.88 15.27 0.29
CA LEU A 274 19.35 15.23 0.22
C LEU A 274 20.00 14.92 1.58
N GLU A 275 19.52 15.57 2.65
CA GLU A 275 19.99 15.31 4.02
C GLU A 275 19.70 13.87 4.45
N GLN A 276 18.52 13.34 4.08
CA GLN A 276 18.11 11.96 4.38
C GLN A 276 19.02 10.94 3.70
N LEU A 277 19.39 11.13 2.43
CA LEU A 277 20.34 10.26 1.74
C LEU A 277 21.75 10.31 2.35
N ALA A 278 22.19 11.48 2.80
CA ALA A 278 23.51 11.65 3.39
C ALA A 278 23.63 11.02 4.79
N ALA A 279 22.52 10.88 5.51
CA ALA A 279 22.50 10.42 6.89
C ALA A 279 22.35 8.90 7.07
N ASP A 280 22.14 8.13 5.98
CA ASP A 280 21.89 6.67 5.95
C ASP A 280 20.94 6.21 7.07
N GLN A 281 19.80 6.89 7.20
CA GLN A 281 18.81 6.60 8.24
C GLN A 281 17.70 5.69 7.70
N GLU A 282 17.00 5.02 8.62
CA GLU A 282 15.77 4.22 8.47
C GLU A 282 15.30 3.88 7.01
N PRO A 283 15.30 2.60 6.61
CA PRO A 283 15.10 2.17 5.21
C PRO A 283 13.91 2.79 4.48
N ASP A 284 12.74 2.86 5.12
CA ASP A 284 11.51 3.36 4.50
C ASP A 284 11.59 4.85 4.15
N ARG A 285 12.23 5.66 5.02
CA ARG A 285 12.40 7.09 4.78
C ARG A 285 13.38 7.35 3.66
N THR A 286 14.45 6.57 3.63
CA THR A 286 15.45 6.62 2.56
C THR A 286 14.81 6.24 1.23
N LEU A 287 13.97 5.20 1.19
CA LEU A 287 13.26 4.80 -0.03
C LEU A 287 12.40 5.93 -0.60
N GLU A 288 11.64 6.63 0.25
CA GLU A 288 10.81 7.76 -0.20
C GLU A 288 11.66 8.97 -0.66
N ALA A 289 12.77 9.27 0.01
CA ALA A 289 13.71 10.32 -0.43
C ALA A 289 14.36 9.99 -1.78
N VAL A 290 14.76 8.73 -1.97
CA VAL A 290 15.32 8.21 -3.22
C VAL A 290 14.32 8.33 -4.37
N LYS A 291 13.07 7.89 -4.17
CA LYS A 291 12.01 8.01 -5.17
C LYS A 291 11.77 9.46 -5.58
N TYR A 292 11.70 10.36 -4.59
CA TYR A 292 11.50 11.79 -4.83
C TYR A 292 12.65 12.41 -5.64
N LEU A 293 13.90 12.16 -5.25
CA LEU A 293 15.06 12.71 -5.97
C LEU A 293 15.19 12.12 -7.39
N ALA A 294 14.85 10.85 -7.58
CA ALA A 294 14.81 10.25 -8.91
C ALA A 294 13.81 10.92 -9.84
N ASP A 295 12.69 11.43 -9.32
CA ASP A 295 11.66 12.13 -10.09
C ASP A 295 12.03 13.60 -10.33
N VAL A 296 12.52 14.30 -9.30
CA VAL A 296 12.67 15.77 -9.35
C VAL A 296 14.07 16.24 -9.74
N ASP A 297 15.12 15.47 -9.42
CA ASP A 297 16.52 15.83 -9.67
C ASP A 297 17.38 14.59 -10.00
N PRO A 298 17.12 13.95 -11.16
CA PRO A 298 17.64 12.61 -11.49
C PRO A 298 19.16 12.54 -11.63
N PHE A 299 19.83 13.67 -11.82
CA PHE A 299 21.29 13.75 -12.01
C PHE A 299 22.02 14.31 -10.80
N ASN A 300 21.35 14.40 -9.64
CA ASN A 300 21.96 14.92 -8.44
C ASN A 300 23.21 14.10 -8.04
N PRO A 301 24.35 14.74 -7.74
CA PRO A 301 25.56 14.03 -7.30
C PRO A 301 25.38 13.23 -6.02
N VAL A 302 24.52 13.68 -5.08
CA VAL A 302 24.22 12.96 -3.83
C VAL A 302 23.49 11.66 -4.12
N LEU A 303 22.50 11.67 -5.03
CA LEU A 303 21.82 10.46 -5.46
C LEU A 303 22.80 9.49 -6.15
N THR A 304 23.69 10.01 -6.99
CA THR A 304 24.72 9.20 -7.66
C THR A 304 25.67 8.57 -6.65
N ALA A 305 26.14 9.32 -5.66
CA ALA A 305 27.01 8.81 -4.60
C ALA A 305 26.30 7.75 -3.74
N PHE A 306 25.02 7.97 -3.40
CA PHE A 306 24.20 7.00 -2.68
C PHE A 306 24.09 5.68 -3.44
N LEU A 307 23.82 5.72 -4.75
CA LEU A 307 23.71 4.52 -5.59
C LEU A 307 25.03 3.72 -5.69
N GLN A 308 26.17 4.37 -5.55
CA GLN A 308 27.49 3.71 -5.47
C GLN A 308 27.69 3.04 -4.11
N GLN A 309 27.18 3.65 -3.04
CA GLN A 309 27.25 3.10 -1.68
C GLN A 309 26.32 1.91 -1.48
N LEU A 310 25.27 1.75 -2.29
CA LEU A 310 24.35 0.60 -2.20
C LEU A 310 25.07 -0.75 -2.23
N GLU A 311 26.23 -0.88 -2.88
CA GLU A 311 26.98 -2.14 -2.91
C GLU A 311 27.32 -2.70 -1.51
N THR A 312 27.41 -1.85 -0.49
CA THR A 312 27.69 -2.28 0.90
C THR A 312 26.42 -2.65 1.68
N GLN A 313 25.23 -2.37 1.13
CA GLN A 313 23.95 -2.60 1.77
C GLN A 313 23.44 -4.05 1.56
N PRO A 314 22.49 -4.53 2.38
CA PRO A 314 21.87 -5.84 2.18
C PRO A 314 21.27 -6.00 0.78
N ARG A 315 21.37 -7.21 0.21
CA ARG A 315 20.89 -7.56 -1.14
C ARG A 315 19.46 -7.07 -1.41
N ALA A 316 18.54 -7.26 -0.47
CA ALA A 316 17.14 -6.82 -0.63
C ALA A 316 17.03 -5.30 -0.81
N SER A 317 17.70 -4.53 0.05
CA SER A 317 17.73 -3.07 -0.02
C SER A 317 18.38 -2.57 -1.31
N ARG A 318 19.42 -3.24 -1.82
CA ARG A 318 20.01 -2.91 -3.12
C ARG A 318 19.00 -3.04 -4.25
N ILE A 319 18.30 -4.17 -4.31
CA ILE A 319 17.29 -4.42 -5.36
C ILE A 319 16.18 -3.38 -5.28
N GLU A 320 15.62 -3.15 -4.08
CA GLU A 320 14.50 -2.23 -3.87
C GLU A 320 14.87 -0.79 -4.25
N MET A 321 16.01 -0.28 -3.77
CA MET A 321 16.44 1.09 -4.05
C MET A 321 16.76 1.28 -5.53
N ARG A 322 17.50 0.35 -6.16
CA ARG A 322 17.84 0.43 -7.59
C ARG A 322 16.59 0.38 -8.48
N ALA A 323 15.66 -0.50 -8.18
CA ALA A 323 14.41 -0.60 -8.92
C ALA A 323 13.52 0.63 -8.73
N ALA A 324 13.45 1.19 -7.51
CA ALA A 324 12.70 2.41 -7.22
C ALA A 324 13.24 3.63 -7.97
N VAL A 325 14.58 3.79 -8.03
CA VAL A 325 15.21 4.85 -8.82
C VAL A 325 14.94 4.69 -10.31
N ALA A 326 15.12 3.48 -10.83
CA ALA A 326 14.82 3.18 -12.22
C ALA A 326 13.34 3.45 -12.57
N ALA A 327 12.42 3.19 -11.64
CA ALA A 327 10.99 3.49 -11.78
C ALA A 327 10.70 5.00 -11.81
N GLY A 328 11.42 5.82 -11.04
CA GLY A 328 11.34 7.28 -11.11
C GLY A 328 11.85 7.81 -12.45
N TRP A 329 13.06 7.41 -12.85
CA TRP A 329 13.69 7.89 -14.09
C TRP A 329 12.94 7.51 -15.36
N ILE A 330 12.36 6.30 -15.43
CA ILE A 330 11.52 5.90 -16.56
C ILE A 330 10.21 6.71 -16.61
N GLY A 331 9.77 7.27 -15.48
CA GLY A 331 8.70 8.26 -15.38
C GLY A 331 8.99 9.56 -16.15
N LEU A 332 10.26 9.96 -16.19
CA LEU A 332 10.74 11.16 -16.89
C LEU A 332 10.93 10.97 -18.39
N LEU A 333 10.99 9.72 -18.86
CA LEU A 333 11.01 9.44 -20.29
C LEU A 333 9.62 9.72 -20.90
N PRO A 334 9.55 10.30 -22.10
CA PRO A 334 8.28 10.52 -22.78
C PRO A 334 7.57 9.19 -23.01
N HIS A 335 6.25 9.20 -22.84
CA HIS A 335 5.46 8.01 -23.13
C HIS A 335 5.68 7.58 -24.59
N PRO A 336 5.91 6.29 -24.89
CA PRO A 336 6.26 5.83 -26.24
C PRO A 336 5.27 6.25 -27.33
N THR A 337 3.98 6.39 -26.99
CA THR A 337 2.94 6.87 -27.92
C THR A 337 2.95 8.39 -28.17
N LEU A 338 3.66 9.16 -27.34
CA LEU A 338 3.75 10.62 -27.40
C LEU A 338 5.19 11.11 -27.67
N GLN A 339 6.13 10.20 -27.95
CA GLN A 339 7.54 10.53 -28.22
C GLN A 339 7.68 11.61 -29.31
N SER A 340 6.93 11.48 -30.41
CA SER A 340 6.96 12.45 -31.52
C SER A 340 6.48 13.86 -31.13
N MET A 341 5.64 13.99 -30.09
CA MET A 341 5.19 15.29 -29.58
C MET A 341 6.15 15.85 -28.52
N ALA A 342 6.71 14.98 -27.67
CA ALA A 342 7.69 15.37 -26.66
C ALA A 342 9.05 15.78 -27.25
N ASP A 343 9.35 15.39 -28.49
CA ASP A 343 10.51 15.87 -29.25
C ASP A 343 10.34 17.32 -29.76
N LEU A 344 9.13 17.86 -29.72
CA LEU A 344 8.79 19.20 -30.23
C LEU A 344 8.71 20.28 -29.14
N ASP A 345 8.70 19.90 -27.85
CA ASP A 345 8.64 20.84 -26.75
C ASP A 345 10.04 21.37 -26.37
N LYS A 346 10.28 22.64 -26.70
CA LYS A 346 11.53 23.35 -26.37
C LYS A 346 11.55 23.93 -24.95
N ALA A 347 10.42 23.95 -24.24
CA ALA A 347 10.30 24.59 -22.93
C ALA A 347 10.78 23.69 -21.78
N ASN A 348 10.81 22.37 -22.00
CA ASN A 348 11.43 21.39 -21.11
C ASN A 348 12.63 20.77 -21.86
N PRO A 349 13.88 21.22 -21.62
CA PRO A 349 15.02 20.60 -22.27
C PRO A 349 15.02 19.11 -21.91
N PRO A 350 15.27 18.22 -22.88
CA PRO A 350 15.38 16.80 -22.59
C PRO A 350 16.52 16.64 -21.57
N ALA A 351 16.17 16.33 -20.31
CA ALA A 351 17.10 15.62 -19.43
C ALA A 351 17.73 14.54 -20.30
N ASP A 352 19.06 14.55 -20.44
CA ASP A 352 19.79 13.79 -21.45
C ASP A 352 19.22 12.37 -21.56
N ARG A 353 18.34 12.14 -22.53
CA ARG A 353 17.46 10.95 -22.53
C ARG A 353 18.26 9.69 -22.76
N ALA A 354 19.36 9.81 -23.49
CA ALA A 354 20.34 8.74 -23.64
C ALA A 354 20.99 8.44 -22.27
N LYS A 355 21.42 9.47 -21.55
CA LYS A 355 21.95 9.31 -20.18
C LYS A 355 20.92 8.74 -19.21
N LEU A 356 19.65 9.16 -19.25
CA LEU A 356 18.58 8.58 -18.42
C LEU A 356 18.39 7.09 -18.74
N ARG A 357 18.31 6.72 -20.02
CA ARG A 357 18.21 5.31 -20.42
C ARG A 357 19.41 4.50 -19.97
N GLN A 358 20.61 5.05 -20.07
CA GLN A 358 21.83 4.44 -19.56
C GLN A 358 21.74 4.20 -18.05
N LEU A 359 21.36 5.21 -17.27
CA LEU A 359 21.23 5.10 -15.81
C LEU A 359 20.15 4.09 -15.39
N ILE A 360 18.99 4.08 -16.07
CA ILE A 360 17.93 3.09 -15.86
C ILE A 360 18.46 1.68 -16.14
N ALA A 361 19.11 1.50 -17.29
CA ALA A 361 19.66 0.21 -17.70
C ALA A 361 20.72 -0.31 -16.72
N GLU A 362 21.63 0.55 -16.27
CA GLU A 362 22.65 0.21 -15.28
C GLU A 362 22.05 -0.26 -13.96
N ASN A 363 21.05 0.47 -13.44
CA ASN A 363 20.43 0.11 -12.17
C ASN A 363 19.57 -1.16 -12.27
N LEU A 364 18.86 -1.35 -13.39
CA LEU A 364 18.13 -2.59 -13.65
C LEU A 364 19.08 -3.77 -13.84
N SER A 365 20.21 -3.59 -14.54
CA SER A 365 21.25 -4.62 -14.70
C SER A 365 21.78 -5.09 -13.35
N LEU A 366 22.19 -4.16 -12.49
CA LEU A 366 22.67 -4.48 -11.15
C LEU A 366 21.59 -5.17 -10.30
N ALA A 367 20.34 -4.70 -10.36
CA ALA A 367 19.23 -5.35 -9.65
C ALA A 367 18.92 -6.76 -10.19
N MET A 368 18.99 -6.97 -11.51
CA MET A 368 18.83 -8.29 -12.14
C MET A 368 19.92 -9.27 -11.70
N ARG A 369 21.17 -8.81 -11.59
CA ARG A 369 22.29 -9.62 -11.08
C ARG A 369 22.06 -10.03 -9.63
N ASP A 370 21.45 -9.14 -8.84
CA ASP A 370 20.98 -9.44 -7.50
C ASP A 370 19.69 -10.29 -7.47
N GLY A 371 19.09 -10.65 -8.61
CA GLY A 371 17.95 -11.56 -8.70
C GLY A 371 16.58 -10.90 -8.79
N LEU A 372 16.51 -9.64 -9.22
CA LEU A 372 15.27 -9.02 -9.69
C LEU A 372 14.74 -9.77 -10.91
N GLY A 373 13.44 -10.08 -10.89
CA GLY A 373 12.71 -10.71 -12.00
C GLY A 373 11.34 -10.08 -12.21
N ILE A 374 10.63 -10.54 -13.24
CA ILE A 374 9.22 -10.22 -13.45
C ILE A 374 8.42 -11.50 -13.22
N GLY A 375 7.40 -11.40 -12.37
CA GLY A 375 6.50 -12.51 -12.09
C GLY A 375 5.04 -12.08 -12.09
N VAL A 376 4.17 -13.08 -11.98
CA VAL A 376 2.72 -12.88 -11.91
C VAL A 376 2.29 -12.95 -10.45
N ILE A 377 1.52 -11.95 -10.04
CA ILE A 377 0.85 -11.88 -8.76
C ILE A 377 -0.64 -12.10 -8.93
N ASP A 378 -1.21 -12.93 -8.07
CA ASP A 378 -2.66 -13.05 -7.95
C ASP A 378 -3.17 -11.88 -7.12
N ASN A 379 -3.84 -10.92 -7.76
CA ASN A 379 -4.39 -9.77 -7.05
C ASN A 379 -5.63 -10.18 -6.23
N ILE A 380 -5.97 -9.42 -5.19
CA ILE A 380 -7.17 -9.62 -4.35
C ILE A 380 -8.46 -9.56 -5.18
N SER A 381 -8.43 -8.85 -6.31
CA SER A 381 -9.51 -8.79 -7.30
C SER A 381 -9.67 -10.07 -8.13
N GLY A 382 -8.84 -11.09 -7.91
CA GLY A 382 -8.84 -12.37 -8.63
C GLY A 382 -8.23 -12.32 -10.04
N LYS A 383 -7.72 -11.16 -10.47
CA LYS A 383 -7.02 -11.02 -11.75
C LYS A 383 -5.50 -11.13 -11.56
N PRO A 384 -4.81 -11.98 -12.33
CA PRO A 384 -3.36 -12.03 -12.30
C PRO A 384 -2.79 -10.72 -12.86
N GLY A 385 -1.65 -10.28 -12.33
CA GLY A 385 -0.96 -9.10 -12.81
C GLY A 385 0.55 -9.24 -12.76
N LEU A 386 1.26 -8.61 -13.70
CA LEU A 386 2.71 -8.57 -13.73
C LEU A 386 3.23 -7.58 -12.68
N SER A 387 4.26 -8.00 -11.95
CA SER A 387 5.03 -7.15 -11.06
C SER A 387 6.52 -7.45 -11.18
N MET A 388 7.35 -6.46 -10.88
CA MET A 388 8.74 -6.76 -10.55
C MET A 388 8.78 -7.43 -9.18
N GLN A 389 9.62 -8.44 -9.04
CA GLN A 389 9.71 -9.19 -7.80
C GLN A 389 11.09 -9.79 -7.59
N PHE A 390 11.41 -10.07 -6.33
CA PHE A 390 12.59 -10.83 -5.95
C PHE A 390 12.30 -11.70 -4.73
N THR A 391 13.09 -12.75 -4.56
CA THR A 391 12.96 -13.66 -3.42
C THR A 391 13.91 -13.25 -2.31
N HIS A 392 13.35 -12.91 -1.15
CA HIS A 392 14.09 -12.64 0.06
C HIS A 392 14.72 -13.93 0.62
N THR A 393 15.73 -13.80 1.48
CA THR A 393 16.41 -14.96 2.09
C THR A 393 15.49 -15.82 2.97
N SER A 394 14.38 -15.25 3.45
CA SER A 394 13.29 -15.95 4.16
C SER A 394 12.42 -16.82 3.24
N GLY A 395 12.59 -16.75 1.92
CA GLY A 395 11.72 -17.38 0.93
C GLY A 395 10.46 -16.58 0.61
N THR A 396 10.26 -15.42 1.23
CA THR A 396 9.16 -14.51 0.89
C THR A 396 9.43 -13.82 -0.44
N ILE A 397 8.40 -13.69 -1.28
CA ILE A 397 8.48 -12.94 -2.53
C ILE A 397 8.10 -11.49 -2.19
N ASN A 398 9.01 -10.56 -2.49
CA ASN A 398 8.75 -9.14 -2.39
C ASN A 398 8.39 -8.60 -3.77
N HIS A 399 7.38 -7.76 -3.82
CA HIS A 399 6.89 -7.12 -5.03
C HIS A 399 7.30 -5.66 -5.04
N ILE A 400 7.74 -5.19 -6.21
CA ILE A 400 8.17 -3.81 -6.44
C ILE A 400 7.25 -3.20 -7.48
N ASP A 401 6.68 -2.06 -7.13
CA ASP A 401 5.91 -1.23 -8.06
C ASP A 401 6.84 -0.67 -9.13
N PHE A 402 6.60 -1.04 -10.39
CA PHE A 402 7.39 -0.59 -11.52
C PHE A 402 6.48 -0.34 -12.74
N PRO A 403 6.69 0.75 -13.50
CA PRO A 403 5.91 1.04 -14.71
C PRO A 403 6.34 0.12 -15.87
N LEU A 404 5.94 -1.16 -15.79
CA LEU A 404 6.33 -2.22 -16.73
C LEU A 404 5.95 -1.93 -18.18
N GLU A 405 4.80 -1.28 -18.41
CA GLU A 405 4.39 -0.88 -19.77
C GLU A 405 5.46 0.00 -20.42
N ARG A 406 6.02 0.98 -19.69
CA ARG A 406 7.06 1.86 -20.20
C ARG A 406 8.36 1.10 -20.48
N LEU A 407 8.73 0.15 -19.63
CA LEU A 407 9.91 -0.69 -19.83
C LEU A 407 9.79 -1.56 -21.09
N PHE A 408 8.62 -2.18 -21.28
CA PHE A 408 8.40 -3.10 -22.39
C PHE A 408 8.29 -2.41 -23.75
N THR A 409 7.94 -1.13 -23.75
CA THR A 409 7.65 -0.37 -24.97
C THR A 409 8.78 0.58 -25.38
N ASP A 410 9.71 0.94 -24.49
CA ASP A 410 10.89 1.74 -24.85
C ASP A 410 11.99 0.83 -25.45
N THR A 411 11.98 0.72 -26.78
CA THR A 411 12.95 -0.12 -27.53
C THR A 411 14.39 0.36 -27.41
N GLN A 412 14.61 1.67 -27.21
CA GLN A 412 15.95 2.22 -27.02
C GLN A 412 16.51 1.81 -25.65
N LEU A 413 15.70 1.87 -24.59
CA LEU A 413 16.06 1.39 -23.26
C LEU A 413 16.37 -0.10 -23.28
N LEU A 414 15.52 -0.92 -23.93
CA LEU A 414 15.75 -2.35 -24.06
C LEU A 414 17.05 -2.66 -24.80
N SER A 415 17.42 -1.84 -25.80
CA SER A 415 18.67 -1.99 -26.56
C SER A 415 19.89 -1.66 -25.71
N VAL A 416 19.84 -0.58 -24.92
CA VAL A 416 20.91 -0.22 -23.98
C VAL A 416 21.07 -1.29 -22.89
N LEU A 417 19.96 -1.77 -22.33
CA LEU A 417 19.99 -2.83 -21.33
C LEU A 417 20.56 -4.13 -21.88
N PHE A 418 20.17 -4.51 -23.10
CA PHE A 418 20.71 -5.68 -23.77
C PHE A 418 22.22 -5.56 -24.04
N ASP A 419 22.68 -4.41 -24.54
CA ASP A 419 24.11 -4.15 -24.80
C ASP A 419 24.93 -4.24 -23.50
N LEU A 420 24.36 -3.79 -22.37
CA LEU A 420 25.01 -3.86 -21.05
C LEU A 420 25.08 -5.29 -20.48
N GLU A 421 24.11 -6.14 -20.80
CA GLU A 421 24.04 -7.53 -20.34
C GLU A 421 24.90 -8.48 -21.21
N GLN A 422 25.35 -8.02 -22.38
CA GLN A 422 26.24 -8.80 -23.23
C GLN A 422 27.70 -8.75 -22.78
N PRO A 423 28.44 -9.88 -22.90
CA PRO A 423 27.97 -11.23 -23.23
C PRO A 423 27.57 -12.05 -22.00
N ASP A 424 27.99 -11.65 -20.80
CA ASP A 424 28.08 -12.53 -19.62
C ASP A 424 26.76 -12.72 -18.85
N HIS A 425 25.75 -11.89 -19.12
CA HIS A 425 24.52 -11.83 -18.30
C HIS A 425 23.23 -11.97 -19.12
N LEU A 426 23.31 -12.38 -20.39
CA LEU A 426 22.15 -12.59 -21.26
C LEU A 426 21.10 -13.56 -20.71
N VAL A 427 21.48 -14.51 -19.86
CA VAL A 427 20.53 -15.43 -19.20
C VAL A 427 19.61 -14.68 -18.24
N SER A 428 20.16 -13.76 -17.43
CA SER A 428 19.38 -12.95 -16.49
C SER A 428 18.45 -12.00 -17.24
N PHE A 429 18.97 -11.32 -18.26
CA PHE A 429 18.19 -10.49 -19.18
C PHE A 429 17.03 -11.27 -19.81
N ALA A 430 17.30 -12.45 -20.37
CA ALA A 430 16.28 -13.27 -21.01
C ALA A 430 15.24 -13.78 -19.99
N ARG A 431 15.64 -14.14 -18.77
CA ARG A 431 14.70 -14.55 -17.71
C ARG A 431 13.78 -13.41 -17.28
N LEU A 432 14.29 -12.19 -17.18
CA LEU A 432 13.49 -11.02 -16.82
C LEU A 432 12.30 -10.83 -17.79
N PHE A 433 12.55 -10.94 -19.09
CA PHE A 433 11.57 -10.65 -20.16
C PHE A 433 10.83 -11.87 -20.72
N ASN A 434 10.94 -13.04 -20.07
CA ASN A 434 10.18 -14.23 -20.44
C ASN A 434 9.46 -14.79 -19.20
N THR A 435 8.21 -14.36 -19.02
CA THR A 435 7.35 -14.76 -17.91
C THR A 435 6.23 -15.67 -18.40
N VAL A 436 5.92 -16.71 -17.62
CA VAL A 436 4.89 -17.70 -17.89
C VAL A 436 3.93 -17.76 -16.70
N ASN A 437 2.64 -17.92 -16.97
CA ASN A 437 1.60 -18.17 -15.97
C ASN A 437 0.80 -19.40 -16.37
N ARG A 438 0.77 -20.45 -15.53
CA ARG A 438 0.05 -21.71 -15.81
C ARG A 438 0.32 -22.26 -17.22
N ASP A 439 1.60 -22.30 -17.60
CA ASP A 439 2.12 -22.71 -18.91
C ASP A 439 1.78 -21.78 -20.10
N GLU A 440 1.01 -20.71 -19.87
CA GLU A 440 0.75 -19.66 -20.87
C GLU A 440 1.84 -18.59 -20.81
N ARG A 441 2.32 -18.17 -21.98
CA ARG A 441 3.34 -17.13 -22.05
C ARG A 441 2.71 -15.75 -21.86
N VAL A 442 3.11 -15.07 -20.79
CA VAL A 442 2.64 -13.72 -20.47
C VAL A 442 3.55 -12.66 -21.08
N THR A 443 4.87 -12.87 -21.04
CA THR A 443 5.86 -11.98 -21.68
C THR A 443 6.84 -12.78 -22.53
N SER A 444 7.32 -12.19 -23.62
CA SER A 444 8.28 -12.80 -24.53
C SER A 444 9.23 -11.77 -25.12
N LEU A 445 10.52 -11.98 -24.91
CA LEU A 445 11.55 -11.19 -25.56
C LEU A 445 11.72 -11.58 -27.04
N ARG A 446 11.62 -10.58 -27.93
CA ARG A 446 11.80 -10.72 -29.38
C ARG A 446 12.89 -9.78 -29.87
N LEU A 447 13.72 -10.30 -30.75
CA LEU A 447 14.85 -9.61 -31.36
C LEU A 447 14.64 -9.62 -32.87
N SER A 448 14.80 -8.48 -33.52
CA SER A 448 14.95 -8.43 -34.97
C SER A 448 16.42 -8.57 -35.30
N VAL A 449 16.78 -9.59 -36.08
CA VAL A 449 18.17 -9.88 -36.40
C VAL A 449 18.33 -9.89 -37.93
N PRO A 450 19.34 -9.19 -38.49
CA PRO A 450 19.59 -9.25 -39.92
C PRO A 450 19.98 -10.67 -40.35
N ALA A 451 19.55 -11.11 -41.53
CA ALA A 451 19.89 -12.44 -42.06
C ALA A 451 21.40 -12.72 -42.07
N GLY A 452 22.23 -11.68 -42.21
CA GLY A 452 23.69 -11.77 -42.15
C GLY A 452 24.26 -12.38 -40.86
N ALA A 453 23.48 -12.47 -39.77
CA ALA A 453 23.88 -13.10 -38.51
C ALA A 453 23.81 -14.64 -38.52
N PHE A 454 23.15 -15.23 -39.53
CA PHE A 454 22.93 -16.67 -39.65
C PHE A 454 23.94 -17.31 -40.61
N ASP A 455 24.05 -18.63 -40.63
CA ASP A 455 24.95 -19.33 -41.55
C ASP A 455 24.45 -19.25 -42.99
N THR A 456 25.36 -19.33 -43.97
CA THR A 456 25.06 -19.17 -45.40
C THR A 456 23.93 -20.06 -45.90
N VAL A 457 23.83 -21.28 -45.36
CA VAL A 457 22.78 -22.25 -45.70
C VAL A 457 21.42 -21.80 -45.16
N GLN A 458 21.37 -21.33 -43.91
CA GLN A 458 20.14 -20.84 -43.29
C GLN A 458 19.65 -19.55 -43.97
N ARG A 459 20.56 -18.65 -44.34
CA ARG A 459 20.24 -17.36 -44.99
C ARG A 459 19.36 -17.49 -46.23
N GLN A 460 19.50 -18.56 -47.01
CA GLN A 460 18.74 -18.76 -48.24
C GLN A 460 17.23 -18.91 -48.00
N ALA A 461 16.84 -19.39 -46.81
CA ALA A 461 15.44 -19.59 -46.41
C ALA A 461 14.88 -18.44 -45.54
N LEU A 462 15.67 -17.39 -45.29
CA LEU A 462 15.33 -16.29 -44.38
C LEU A 462 15.07 -14.99 -45.17
N GLY A 463 14.13 -14.17 -44.69
CA GLY A 463 13.96 -12.79 -45.17
C GLY A 463 15.11 -11.88 -44.71
N GLU A 464 15.11 -10.61 -45.13
CA GLU A 464 16.16 -9.64 -44.76
C GLU A 464 16.34 -9.45 -43.25
N GLN A 465 15.23 -9.54 -42.51
CA GLN A 465 15.16 -9.47 -41.06
C GLN A 465 14.42 -10.72 -40.53
N VAL A 466 14.97 -11.30 -39.48
CA VAL A 466 14.44 -12.51 -38.85
C VAL A 466 14.04 -12.18 -37.43
N GLU A 467 12.80 -12.49 -37.06
CA GLU A 467 12.36 -12.37 -35.67
C GLU A 467 12.84 -13.59 -34.87
N VAL A 468 13.70 -13.33 -33.90
CA VAL A 468 14.32 -14.33 -33.04
C VAL A 468 13.78 -14.18 -31.62
N GLN A 469 13.31 -15.29 -31.04
CA GLN A 469 12.99 -15.40 -29.63
C GLN A 469 14.24 -15.76 -28.85
N LEU A 470 14.55 -14.97 -27.83
CA LEU A 470 15.58 -15.33 -26.86
C LEU A 470 14.94 -16.10 -25.72
N ARG A 471 15.41 -17.32 -25.47
CA ARG A 471 14.85 -18.21 -24.44
C ARG A 471 15.95 -18.82 -23.58
N VAL A 472 15.56 -19.23 -22.38
CA VAL A 472 16.42 -19.95 -21.44
C VAL A 472 15.82 -21.34 -21.24
N SER A 473 16.63 -22.38 -21.39
CA SER A 473 16.22 -23.76 -21.17
C SER A 473 16.04 -24.07 -19.68
N PRO A 474 15.39 -25.18 -19.30
CA PRO A 474 15.30 -25.61 -17.91
C PRO A 474 16.66 -25.77 -17.24
N GLU A 475 17.68 -26.16 -18.00
CA GLU A 475 19.07 -26.31 -17.55
C GLU A 475 19.80 -24.95 -17.44
N GLY A 476 19.14 -23.84 -17.78
CA GLY A 476 19.70 -22.49 -17.71
C GLY A 476 20.48 -22.07 -18.95
N ALA A 477 20.46 -22.84 -20.04
CA ALA A 477 21.17 -22.51 -21.27
C ALA A 477 20.36 -21.56 -22.15
N LEU A 478 21.01 -20.49 -22.62
CA LEU A 478 20.43 -19.55 -23.57
C LEU A 478 20.30 -20.22 -24.95
N HIS A 479 19.18 -19.98 -25.63
CA HIS A 479 19.01 -20.36 -27.02
C HIS A 479 18.15 -19.37 -27.79
N TYR A 480 18.46 -19.25 -29.07
CA TYR A 480 17.77 -18.45 -30.07
C TYR A 480 16.80 -19.36 -30.81
N ARG A 481 15.54 -18.97 -30.90
CA ARG A 481 14.51 -19.70 -31.65
C ARG A 481 13.86 -18.79 -32.69
N TRP A 482 13.83 -19.22 -33.94
CA TRP A 482 13.19 -18.48 -35.03
C TRP A 482 12.39 -19.42 -35.93
N THR A 483 11.61 -18.84 -36.84
CA THR A 483 10.86 -19.57 -37.87
C THR A 483 11.28 -19.02 -39.22
N ASP A 484 11.59 -19.88 -40.17
CA ASP A 484 11.98 -19.46 -41.52
C ASP A 484 10.75 -19.23 -42.43
N ASN A 485 11.00 -18.85 -43.68
CA ASN A 485 9.95 -18.55 -44.64
C ASN A 485 9.10 -19.77 -45.04
N ASN A 486 9.59 -20.99 -44.79
CA ASN A 486 8.88 -22.24 -45.06
C ASN A 486 8.01 -22.68 -43.88
N GLY A 487 8.12 -21.99 -42.74
CA GLY A 487 7.44 -22.34 -41.49
C GLY A 487 8.24 -23.29 -40.60
N ASP A 488 9.49 -23.63 -40.97
CA ASP A 488 10.32 -24.51 -40.17
C ASP A 488 10.89 -23.76 -38.97
N VAL A 489 10.84 -24.40 -37.80
CA VAL A 489 11.30 -23.82 -36.54
C VAL A 489 12.72 -24.27 -36.27
N HIS A 490 13.60 -23.29 -36.09
CA HIS A 490 15.02 -23.51 -35.83
C HIS A 490 15.40 -23.07 -34.42
N GLN A 491 16.39 -23.72 -33.83
CA GLN A 491 16.93 -23.38 -32.52
C GLN A 491 18.45 -23.54 -32.47
N GLN A 492 19.15 -22.56 -31.91
CA GLN A 492 20.62 -22.57 -31.79
C GLN A 492 21.07 -21.92 -30.48
N ALA A 493 22.17 -22.42 -29.90
CA ALA A 493 22.71 -21.92 -28.63
C ALA A 493 23.35 -20.52 -28.74
N GLN A 494 23.95 -20.21 -29.90
CA GLN A 494 24.66 -18.95 -30.12
C GLN A 494 24.63 -18.56 -31.61
N LEU A 495 24.53 -17.26 -31.88
CA LEU A 495 24.70 -16.67 -33.22
C LEU A 495 26.11 -16.07 -33.34
N SER A 496 26.76 -16.25 -34.49
CA SER A 496 28.18 -15.94 -34.73
C SER A 496 28.50 -14.45 -34.79
N THR A 497 27.56 -13.62 -35.28
CA THR A 497 27.62 -12.15 -35.25
C THR A 497 26.26 -11.60 -34.87
N PHE A 498 26.11 -11.17 -33.61
CA PHE A 498 24.80 -10.88 -33.03
C PHE A 498 24.71 -9.45 -32.53
N LYS A 499 24.15 -8.56 -33.36
CA LYS A 499 23.64 -7.26 -32.94
C LYS A 499 22.22 -7.11 -33.46
N PRO A 500 21.19 -7.16 -32.60
CA PRO A 500 19.82 -6.99 -33.04
C PRO A 500 19.61 -5.59 -33.62
N SER A 501 18.84 -5.50 -34.69
CA SER A 501 18.41 -4.23 -35.27
C SER A 501 17.28 -3.58 -34.46
N ALA A 502 16.51 -4.39 -33.73
CA ALA A 502 15.48 -3.94 -32.80
C ALA A 502 15.24 -4.98 -31.70
N ILE A 503 14.85 -4.52 -30.52
CA ILE A 503 14.44 -5.36 -29.38
C ILE A 503 13.04 -4.92 -28.96
N LYS A 504 12.14 -5.89 -28.78
CA LYS A 504 10.78 -5.66 -28.29
C LYS A 504 10.36 -6.75 -27.31
N VAL A 505 9.50 -6.40 -26.37
CA VAL A 505 8.84 -7.35 -25.48
C VAL A 505 7.40 -7.49 -25.94
N MET A 506 7.00 -8.71 -26.30
CA MET A 506 5.60 -9.05 -26.49
C MET A 506 5.01 -9.36 -25.11
N PHE A 507 3.89 -8.75 -24.74
CA PHE A 507 3.26 -8.99 -23.46
C PHE A 507 1.74 -8.93 -23.57
N ASP A 508 1.06 -9.69 -22.71
CA ASP A 508 -0.39 -9.59 -22.55
C ASP A 508 -0.75 -8.37 -21.71
N ARG A 509 -1.55 -7.47 -22.29
CA ARG A 509 -2.00 -6.24 -21.63
C ARG A 509 -2.98 -6.50 -20.50
N GLU A 510 -3.68 -7.63 -20.50
CA GLU A 510 -4.62 -7.98 -19.43
C GLU A 510 -3.92 -8.21 -18.08
N TYR A 511 -2.62 -8.54 -18.14
CA TYR A 511 -1.77 -8.70 -16.97
C TYR A 511 -1.15 -7.39 -16.49
N LEU A 512 -1.35 -6.25 -17.17
CA LEU A 512 -0.83 -4.98 -16.66
C LEU A 512 -1.69 -4.46 -15.50
N ILE A 513 -1.05 -4.25 -14.35
CA ILE A 513 -1.70 -3.66 -13.18
C ILE A 513 -1.68 -2.14 -13.33
N TYR A 514 -2.82 -1.60 -13.73
CA TYR A 514 -3.07 -0.17 -13.62
C TYR A 514 -3.53 0.11 -12.20
N LYS A 515 -2.60 0.51 -11.32
CA LYS A 515 -3.01 1.12 -10.06
C LYS A 515 -3.70 2.43 -10.40
N ALA A 516 -4.97 2.57 -10.02
CA ALA A 516 -5.59 3.87 -9.99
C ALA A 516 -4.73 4.76 -9.07
N PRO A 517 -4.48 6.04 -9.41
CA PRO A 517 -3.66 6.95 -8.60
C PRO A 517 -4.16 7.16 -7.15
N TYR A 518 -5.22 6.48 -6.74
CA TYR A 518 -6.00 6.75 -5.53
C TYR A 518 -6.24 5.56 -4.62
N ASP A 519 -5.59 4.40 -4.81
CA ASP A 519 -5.80 3.23 -3.93
C ASP A 519 -5.02 3.27 -2.60
N THR A 520 -4.23 4.32 -2.32
CA THR A 520 -3.45 4.46 -1.08
C THR A 520 -4.23 5.05 0.11
N TRP A 521 -5.51 5.34 -0.08
CA TRP A 521 -6.25 6.24 0.80
C TRP A 521 -6.73 5.70 2.14
N MET A 522 -6.45 4.45 2.52
CA MET A 522 -6.71 3.95 3.89
C MET A 522 -5.88 2.70 4.22
N PHE A 523 -4.69 2.90 4.77
CA PHE A 523 -4.09 2.01 5.76
C PHE A 523 -3.60 2.83 6.95
#